data_AF-A0A8X7CGN4-F1
#
_entry.id   AF-A0A8X7CGN4-F1
#
_cell.length_a   1.000
_cell.length_b   1.000
_cell.length_c   1.000
_cell.angle_alpha   90.00
_cell.angle_beta   90.00
_cell.angle_gamma   90.00
#
_symmetry.space_group_name_H-M   'P 1'
#
loop_
_entity.id
_entity.type
_entity.pdbx_description
1 polymer ?
#
loop_
_entity_poly.entity_id
_entity_poly.type
_entity_poly.pdbx_seq_one_letter_code
_entity_poly.pdbx_strand_id
1 'polypeptide(L)'
;MGMNITYGMYGPMFLPHIMEKSSMQKILWVKKCTRDVSLLLRKIRQDYVNTQLSQGFVISQSQAYLKNKEGDQYYLNQRKQVFAIKEGTPFYAKDKDQNEFYPVVNNQEVAIGYFFSYVYARNASGKETYPHDAKGNEVIFPKLDTVSWKYAKEEKENAFYPTDKNGKEKVYGDYIYNNDGSLGVDKKGNQRYAKNENGDEYHPPNGELACDQSGSPQYARKNDGEVIFPLDAERNESYLKDDTNGDAHVIYMGDVLLDRFAKTRNGDEIYPIQMTNQTARRYKEVILNEKYAKTDLQEAKYPLDEYGNEYTLEIPIQKARKEKRLLSSRIPHYTNDNWVVVLEVDGKEFISDQWSI
;
A
#
# COMPACT_ATOMS: atom_id res chain seq x y z
N MET A 1 38.61 15.87 2.00
CA MET A 1 39.18 16.85 2.94
C MET A 1 39.81 16.09 4.10
N GLY A 2 41.11 16.21 4.32
CA GLY A 2 41.79 15.55 5.44
C GLY A 2 41.55 16.31 6.74
N MET A 3 41.25 15.59 7.83
CA MET A 3 41.17 16.16 9.17
C MET A 3 42.58 16.25 9.75
N ASN A 4 43.05 17.46 10.04
CA ASN A 4 44.29 17.68 10.77
C ASN A 4 44.02 17.56 12.28
N ILE A 5 44.72 16.64 12.96
CA ILE A 5 44.64 16.48 14.41
C ILE A 5 45.77 17.27 15.05
N THR A 6 45.42 18.18 15.95
CA THR A 6 46.39 18.92 16.75
C THR A 6 46.68 18.17 18.05
N TYR A 7 47.92 17.71 18.24
CA TYR A 7 48.39 17.06 19.46
C TYR A 7 49.44 17.93 20.16
N GLY A 8 49.34 18.10 21.48
CA GLY A 8 50.36 18.78 22.29
C GLY A 8 50.31 20.32 22.33
N MET A 9 49.30 20.98 21.74
CA MET A 9 49.20 22.46 21.74
C MET A 9 48.56 23.07 23.00
N TYR A 10 48.31 22.29 24.06
CA TYR A 10 47.72 22.80 25.30
C TYR A 10 48.78 23.51 26.18
N GLY A 11 49.16 24.73 25.79
CA GLY A 11 49.98 25.66 26.57
C GLY A 11 51.46 25.25 26.76
N PRO A 12 52.35 26.19 27.12
CA PRO A 12 53.80 25.96 27.24
C PRO A 12 54.22 25.03 28.41
N MET A 13 53.28 24.39 29.11
CA MET A 13 53.54 23.71 30.39
C MET A 13 52.91 22.31 30.53
N PHE A 14 52.74 21.57 29.43
CA PHE A 14 52.33 20.17 29.55
C PHE A 14 53.54 19.24 29.71
N LEU A 15 53.70 18.69 30.91
CA LEU A 15 54.59 17.56 31.20
C LEU A 15 53.74 16.35 31.57
N PRO A 16 53.97 15.14 31.01
CA PRO A 16 53.25 13.94 31.43
C PRO A 16 53.47 13.68 32.93
N HIS A 17 52.38 13.65 33.70
CA HIS A 17 52.40 13.43 35.15
C HIS A 17 51.17 12.65 35.59
N ILE A 18 51.24 12.04 36.78
CA ILE A 18 50.11 11.42 37.46
C ILE A 18 49.66 12.39 38.55
N MET A 19 48.44 12.90 38.45
CA MET A 19 47.86 13.75 39.49
C MET A 19 47.29 12.86 40.60
N GLU A 20 47.90 12.89 41.79
CA GLU A 20 47.44 12.10 42.94
C GLU A 20 46.37 12.83 43.77
N LYS A 21 46.57 14.13 44.05
CA LYS A 21 45.64 14.99 44.79
C LYS A 21 45.66 16.42 44.25
N SER A 22 44.58 17.17 44.48
CA SER A 22 44.44 18.58 44.10
C SER A 22 44.92 19.58 45.17
N SER A 23 45.57 19.12 46.23
CA SER A 23 46.08 19.93 47.35
C SER A 23 47.62 19.88 47.42
N MET A 24 48.27 20.86 48.05
CA MET A 24 49.73 20.83 48.24
C MET A 24 50.16 19.62 49.07
N GLN A 25 51.25 18.97 48.66
CA GLN A 25 51.85 17.84 49.36
C GLN A 25 53.38 17.98 49.46
N LYS A 26 53.99 17.27 50.42
CA LYS A 26 55.45 17.14 50.51
C LYS A 26 55.94 16.18 49.42
N ILE A 27 57.11 16.48 48.83
CA ILE A 27 57.73 15.63 47.80
C ILE A 27 58.26 14.34 48.45
N LEU A 28 57.93 13.19 47.86
CA LEU A 28 58.41 11.87 48.25
C LEU A 28 59.25 11.27 47.12
N TRP A 29 60.40 10.70 47.47
CA TRP A 29 61.26 9.97 46.55
C TRP A 29 61.03 8.47 46.71
N VAL A 30 60.76 7.76 45.62
CA VAL A 30 60.49 6.32 45.62
C VAL A 30 61.39 5.57 44.63
N LYS A 31 61.67 4.29 44.91
CA LYS A 31 62.39 3.41 43.97
C LYS A 31 61.56 3.16 42.71
N LYS A 32 62.22 3.08 41.56
CA LYS A 32 61.60 2.84 40.24
C LYS A 32 60.70 1.60 40.27
N CYS A 33 59.44 1.76 39.87
CA CYS A 33 58.46 0.68 39.72
C CYS A 33 57.95 0.62 38.27
N THR A 34 57.75 -0.58 37.75
CA THR A 34 57.14 -0.83 36.43
C THR A 34 55.85 -1.61 36.61
N ARG A 35 54.77 -1.18 35.95
CA ARG A 35 53.47 -1.87 35.89
C ARG A 35 52.84 -1.67 34.52
N ASP A 36 52.01 -2.63 34.12
CA ASP A 36 51.17 -2.50 32.94
C ASP A 36 50.08 -1.46 33.16
N VAL A 37 49.80 -0.66 32.13
CA VAL A 37 48.80 0.42 32.15
C VAL A 37 47.93 0.33 30.90
N SER A 38 46.63 0.54 31.07
CA SER A 38 45.67 0.69 29.97
C SER A 38 45.65 2.13 29.47
N LEU A 39 45.58 2.32 28.15
CA LEU A 39 45.47 3.64 27.51
C LEU A 39 44.01 3.98 27.24
N LEU A 40 43.58 5.19 27.64
CA LEU A 40 42.21 5.68 27.46
C LEU A 40 42.23 7.13 26.94
N LEU A 41 41.33 7.46 26.02
CA LEU A 41 41.09 8.82 25.53
C LEU A 41 39.91 9.45 26.29
N ARG A 42 40.10 10.64 26.88
CA ARG A 42 39.09 11.35 27.66
C ARG A 42 38.90 12.78 27.17
N LYS A 43 37.65 13.25 27.06
CA LYS A 43 37.32 14.67 26.89
C LYS A 43 37.43 15.40 28.23
N ILE A 44 38.17 16.50 28.28
CA ILE A 44 38.40 17.28 29.50
C ILE A 44 37.05 17.84 30.02
N ARG A 45 36.75 17.65 31.32
CA ARG A 45 35.53 18.10 32.05
C ARG A 45 34.21 17.32 31.80
N GLN A 46 34.24 16.05 31.38
CA GLN A 46 33.07 15.16 31.36
C GLN A 46 33.34 13.81 32.07
N ASP A 47 32.25 13.12 32.46
CA ASP A 47 32.25 11.81 33.14
C ASP A 47 32.74 10.66 32.23
N TYR A 48 33.09 9.54 32.87
CA TYR A 48 33.71 8.36 32.26
C TYR A 48 33.02 7.87 30.98
N VAL A 49 33.83 7.58 29.94
CA VAL A 49 33.48 6.58 28.94
C VAL A 49 33.84 5.22 29.56
N ASN A 50 32.86 4.52 30.12
CA ASN A 50 33.11 3.23 30.75
C ASN A 50 33.40 2.18 29.66
N THR A 51 34.65 1.70 29.59
CA THR A 51 35.02 0.53 28.78
C THR A 51 35.90 -0.37 29.65
N GLN A 52 35.26 -1.20 30.46
CA GLN A 52 35.83 -2.49 30.82
C GLN A 52 35.29 -3.51 29.80
N LEU A 53 36.14 -3.93 28.87
CA LEU A 53 35.90 -5.14 28.08
C LEU A 53 37.19 -5.97 28.10
N SER A 54 37.15 -7.04 28.88
CA SER A 54 38.08 -8.15 28.77
C SER A 54 37.87 -8.83 27.42
N GLN A 55 38.94 -8.86 26.60
CA GLN A 55 39.13 -9.66 25.39
C GLN A 55 38.12 -9.47 24.24
N GLY A 56 38.58 -8.85 23.15
CA GLY A 56 38.13 -9.19 21.80
C GLY A 56 37.32 -8.16 21.01
N PHE A 57 37.13 -6.93 21.50
CA PHE A 57 36.35 -5.92 20.78
C PHE A 57 37.22 -4.77 20.25
N VAL A 58 37.10 -4.45 18.96
CA VAL A 58 37.72 -3.27 18.33
C VAL A 58 36.66 -2.18 18.22
N ILE A 59 36.91 -1.01 18.78
CA ILE A 59 36.04 0.17 18.64
C ILE A 59 36.82 1.21 17.85
N SER A 60 36.40 1.52 16.62
CA SER A 60 36.86 2.72 15.92
C SER A 60 35.89 3.87 16.21
N GLN A 61 36.38 5.12 16.24
CA GLN A 61 35.55 6.31 16.45
C GLN A 61 34.53 6.58 15.32
N SER A 62 34.48 5.69 14.32
CA SER A 62 33.58 5.72 13.16
C SER A 62 32.66 4.48 13.08
N GLN A 63 32.64 3.61 14.11
CA GLN A 63 31.83 2.39 14.14
C GLN A 63 31.07 2.29 15.48
N ALA A 64 29.74 2.38 15.42
CA ALA A 64 28.85 2.29 16.59
C ALA A 64 28.32 0.87 16.85
N TYR A 65 29.05 -0.17 16.46
CA TYR A 65 28.68 -1.57 16.72
C TYR A 65 29.86 -2.38 17.25
N LEU A 66 29.57 -3.36 18.10
CA LEU A 66 30.55 -4.36 18.55
C LEU A 66 30.48 -5.57 17.65
N LYS A 67 31.60 -6.26 17.43
CA LYS A 67 31.64 -7.55 16.72
C LYS A 67 32.17 -8.64 17.64
N ASN A 68 31.46 -9.76 17.79
CA ASN A 68 31.95 -10.90 18.57
C ASN A 68 32.97 -11.74 17.74
N LYS A 69 33.46 -12.85 18.32
CA LYS A 69 34.42 -13.74 17.65
C LYS A 69 33.78 -14.55 16.51
N GLU A 70 32.48 -14.85 16.59
CA GLU A 70 31.72 -15.50 15.51
C GLU A 70 31.42 -14.55 14.33
N GLY A 71 31.51 -13.24 14.57
CA GLY A 71 31.32 -12.20 13.57
C GLY A 71 29.98 -11.45 13.65
N ASP A 72 29.13 -11.76 14.62
CA ASP A 72 27.88 -11.05 14.86
C ASP A 72 28.14 -9.62 15.31
N GLN A 73 27.37 -8.68 14.77
CA GLN A 73 27.40 -7.27 15.13
C GLN A 73 26.35 -6.97 16.19
N TYR A 74 26.60 -6.01 17.09
CA TYR A 74 25.65 -5.61 18.14
C TYR A 74 25.51 -4.10 18.23
N TYR A 75 24.29 -3.63 18.44
CA TYR A 75 24.03 -2.22 18.74
C TYR A 75 24.58 -1.85 20.11
N LEU A 76 25.36 -0.77 20.19
CA LEU A 76 25.71 -0.18 21.47
C LEU A 76 24.45 0.48 22.06
N ASN A 77 23.91 -0.06 23.16
CA ASN A 77 22.80 0.55 23.88
C ASN A 77 23.27 1.82 24.62
N GLN A 78 23.52 2.89 23.87
CA GLN A 78 23.80 4.22 24.40
C GLN A 78 22.57 5.09 24.13
N ARG A 79 21.71 5.19 25.15
CA ARG A 79 20.70 6.27 25.30
C ARG A 79 19.86 6.57 24.04
N LYS A 80 19.10 5.57 23.56
CA LYS A 80 18.05 5.67 22.51
C LYS A 80 18.51 5.64 21.04
N GLN A 81 19.80 5.48 20.75
CA GLN A 81 20.23 5.21 19.36
C GLN A 81 20.12 3.71 19.09
N VAL A 82 19.36 3.38 18.05
CA VAL A 82 18.95 2.01 17.71
C VAL A 82 19.61 1.52 16.42
N PHE A 83 20.61 2.22 15.90
CA PHE A 83 21.26 1.86 14.65
C PHE A 83 22.76 2.11 14.67
N ALA A 84 23.49 1.38 13.84
CA ALA A 84 24.91 1.62 13.63
C ALA A 84 25.08 2.72 12.56
N ILE A 85 26.14 3.52 12.67
CA ILE A 85 26.46 4.57 11.68
C ILE A 85 27.81 4.24 11.06
N LYS A 86 27.89 4.27 9.73
CA LYS A 86 29.14 4.15 8.97
C LYS A 86 29.18 5.28 7.97
N GLU A 87 30.22 6.11 8.04
CA GLU A 87 30.43 7.25 7.12
C GLU A 87 29.23 8.24 7.09
N GLY A 88 28.51 8.37 8.22
CA GLY A 88 27.33 9.24 8.32
C GLY A 88 26.02 8.59 7.85
N THR A 89 26.06 7.38 7.30
CA THR A 89 24.86 6.64 6.88
C THR A 89 24.46 5.62 7.96
N PRO A 90 23.19 5.61 8.39
CA PRO A 90 22.72 4.60 9.32
C PRO A 90 22.55 3.25 8.61
N PHE A 91 22.86 2.15 9.28
CA PHE A 91 22.70 0.79 8.77
C PHE A 91 22.37 -0.19 9.91
N TYR A 92 21.84 -1.36 9.53
CA TYR A 92 21.49 -2.42 10.46
C TYR A 92 22.70 -3.28 10.83
N ALA A 93 22.73 -3.77 12.07
CA ALA A 93 23.70 -4.75 12.50
C ALA A 93 23.44 -6.08 11.77
N LYS A 94 24.51 -6.81 11.45
CA LYS A 94 24.46 -8.10 10.77
C LYS A 94 24.83 -9.25 11.69
N ASP A 95 24.14 -10.38 11.56
CA ASP A 95 24.58 -11.65 12.13
C ASP A 95 25.76 -12.25 11.32
N LYS A 96 26.32 -13.35 11.81
CA LYS A 96 27.38 -14.12 11.15
C LYS A 96 27.04 -14.57 9.72
N ASP A 97 25.75 -14.76 9.45
CA ASP A 97 25.21 -15.23 8.17
C ASP A 97 24.91 -14.06 7.22
N GLN A 98 25.24 -12.82 7.61
CA GLN A 98 24.99 -11.56 6.90
C GLN A 98 23.53 -11.10 6.85
N ASN A 99 22.65 -11.66 7.69
CA ASN A 99 21.31 -11.09 7.87
C ASN A 99 21.38 -9.84 8.73
N GLU A 100 20.86 -8.74 8.20
CA GLU A 100 20.56 -7.56 8.98
C GLU A 100 19.35 -7.81 9.87
N PHE A 101 19.39 -7.30 11.10
CA PHE A 101 18.29 -7.44 12.04
C PHE A 101 17.90 -6.10 12.66
N TYR A 102 16.62 -5.97 12.97
CA TYR A 102 16.09 -4.75 13.56
C TYR A 102 16.55 -4.59 15.02
N PRO A 103 16.81 -3.36 15.47
CA PRO A 103 16.89 -3.09 16.90
C PRO A 103 15.53 -3.30 17.56
N VAL A 104 15.55 -3.84 18.78
CA VAL A 104 14.33 -4.04 19.59
C VAL A 104 14.25 -2.96 20.67
N VAL A 105 13.17 -2.19 20.68
CA VAL A 105 12.84 -1.19 21.71
C VAL A 105 11.46 -1.49 22.25
N ASN A 106 11.33 -1.66 23.57
CA ASN A 106 10.04 -1.98 24.22
C ASN A 106 9.34 -3.20 23.60
N ASN A 107 10.11 -4.26 23.29
CA ASN A 107 9.66 -5.47 22.59
C ASN A 107 9.14 -5.25 21.16
N GLN A 108 9.39 -4.10 20.55
CA GLN A 108 9.06 -3.83 19.16
C GLN A 108 10.33 -3.63 18.34
N GLU A 109 10.39 -4.25 17.17
CA GLU A 109 11.43 -3.99 16.18
C GLU A 109 11.22 -2.60 15.56
N VAL A 110 12.29 -1.83 15.41
CA VAL A 110 12.23 -0.44 14.97
C VAL A 110 13.00 -0.25 13.67
N ALA A 111 12.31 0.18 12.61
CA ALA A 111 12.97 0.57 11.38
C ALA A 111 13.75 1.90 11.54
N ILE A 112 14.87 2.01 10.83
CA ILE A 112 15.68 3.22 10.74
C ILE A 112 14.94 4.24 9.87
N GLY A 113 14.47 5.33 10.47
CA GLY A 113 14.01 6.50 9.73
C GLY A 113 15.18 7.30 9.15
N TYR A 114 15.13 7.61 7.85
CA TYR A 114 16.11 8.43 7.15
C TYR A 114 15.41 9.36 6.15
N PHE A 115 15.44 10.68 6.41
CA PHE A 115 14.85 11.75 5.59
C PHE A 115 13.59 11.37 4.78
N PHE A 116 12.41 11.52 5.37
CA PHE A 116 11.09 11.18 4.78
C PHE A 116 10.91 9.71 4.33
N SER A 117 11.83 8.81 4.68
CA SER A 117 11.73 7.40 4.33
C SER A 117 12.20 6.50 5.47
N TYR A 118 11.99 5.20 5.30
CA TYR A 118 12.49 4.16 6.20
C TYR A 118 13.43 3.24 5.42
N VAL A 119 14.57 2.94 6.04
CA VAL A 119 15.51 1.90 5.57
C VAL A 119 15.07 0.60 6.20
N TYR A 120 14.94 -0.49 5.43
CA TYR A 120 14.62 -1.82 5.95
C TYR A 120 15.86 -2.70 6.05
N ALA A 121 15.86 -3.59 7.03
CA ALA A 121 16.88 -4.62 7.16
C ALA A 121 16.79 -5.58 5.97
N ARG A 122 17.91 -6.17 5.59
CA ARG A 122 18.02 -7.18 4.53
C ARG A 122 18.58 -8.49 5.05
N ASN A 123 18.00 -9.61 4.64
CA ASN A 123 18.60 -10.92 4.90
C ASN A 123 19.90 -11.12 4.09
N ALA A 124 20.54 -12.27 4.27
CA ALA A 124 21.79 -12.64 3.60
C ALA A 124 21.70 -12.64 2.05
N SER A 125 20.52 -12.85 1.47
CA SER A 125 20.31 -12.77 0.01
C SER A 125 20.12 -11.34 -0.49
N GLY A 126 20.10 -10.35 0.41
CA GLY A 126 19.84 -8.94 0.09
C GLY A 126 18.35 -8.60 0.03
N LYS A 127 17.45 -9.54 0.36
CA LYS A 127 16.00 -9.32 0.40
C LYS A 127 15.62 -8.55 1.65
N GLU A 128 14.79 -7.52 1.50
CA GLU A 128 14.26 -6.76 2.64
C GLU A 128 13.41 -7.64 3.57
N THR A 129 13.60 -7.48 4.86
CA THR A 129 12.74 -8.00 5.94
C THR A 129 11.99 -6.83 6.56
N TYR A 130 10.94 -7.06 7.35
CA TYR A 130 10.15 -5.97 7.96
C TYR A 130 10.17 -6.08 9.49
N PRO A 131 10.13 -4.95 10.22
CA PRO A 131 10.12 -4.98 11.67
C PRO A 131 8.78 -5.53 12.17
N HIS A 132 8.79 -6.24 13.29
CA HIS A 132 7.61 -6.73 13.99
C HIS A 132 7.23 -5.85 15.19
N ASP A 133 5.93 -5.65 15.42
CA ASP A 133 5.42 -5.05 16.66
C ASP A 133 5.55 -6.01 17.86
N ALA A 134 5.20 -5.53 19.06
CA ALA A 134 5.28 -6.34 20.28
C ALA A 134 4.36 -7.58 20.31
N LYS A 135 3.48 -7.74 19.31
CA LYS A 135 2.61 -8.90 19.14
C LYS A 135 3.09 -9.82 18.01
N GLY A 136 4.21 -9.50 17.36
CA GLY A 136 4.75 -10.24 16.22
C GLY A 136 4.06 -9.92 14.90
N ASN A 137 3.34 -8.81 14.77
CA ASN A 137 2.79 -8.38 13.47
C ASN A 137 3.84 -7.60 12.69
N GLU A 138 3.98 -7.82 11.39
CA GLU A 138 4.86 -6.99 10.55
C GLU A 138 4.36 -5.54 10.49
N VAL A 139 5.30 -4.61 10.60
CA VAL A 139 5.07 -3.16 10.56
C VAL A 139 5.78 -2.62 9.33
N ILE A 140 5.01 -2.14 8.37
CA ILE A 140 5.55 -1.56 7.14
C ILE A 140 5.21 -0.09 7.12
N PHE A 141 6.26 0.70 6.97
CA PHE A 141 6.19 2.13 6.70
C PHE A 141 6.34 2.38 5.19
N PRO A 142 5.64 3.37 4.62
CA PRO A 142 5.82 3.69 3.22
C PRO A 142 7.20 4.31 2.98
N LYS A 143 7.78 4.01 1.82
CA LYS A 143 9.00 4.65 1.31
C LYS A 143 8.60 5.76 0.35
N LEU A 144 9.21 6.93 0.49
CA LEU A 144 9.14 7.96 -0.53
C LEU A 144 10.08 7.57 -1.68
N ASP A 145 9.52 7.26 -2.85
CA ASP A 145 10.27 7.07 -4.09
C ASP A 145 9.95 8.21 -5.04
N THR A 146 10.94 9.07 -5.31
CA THR A 146 11.04 10.20 -6.28
C THR A 146 9.86 11.18 -6.42
N VAL A 147 8.61 10.72 -6.35
CA VAL A 147 7.36 11.48 -6.44
C VAL A 147 6.16 10.83 -5.73
N SER A 148 6.28 9.61 -5.19
CA SER A 148 5.14 8.88 -4.59
C SER A 148 5.54 8.02 -3.39
N TRP A 149 4.61 7.84 -2.46
CA TRP A 149 4.75 6.90 -1.34
C TRP A 149 4.46 5.48 -1.84
N LYS A 150 5.38 4.54 -1.61
CA LYS A 150 5.21 3.12 -1.97
C LYS A 150 5.33 2.25 -0.74
N TYR A 151 4.43 1.28 -0.59
CA TYR A 151 4.63 0.17 0.35
C TYR A 151 5.75 -0.75 -0.14
N ALA A 152 6.36 -1.48 0.77
CA ALA A 152 7.50 -2.31 0.45
C ALA A 152 7.12 -3.49 -0.48
N LYS A 153 8.06 -3.88 -1.34
CA LYS A 153 7.91 -4.95 -2.34
C LYS A 153 8.71 -6.18 -1.92
N GLU A 154 8.13 -7.37 -2.03
CA GLU A 154 8.92 -8.61 -2.00
C GLU A 154 9.67 -8.85 -3.32
N GLU A 155 10.62 -9.80 -3.32
CA GLU A 155 11.43 -10.31 -4.45
C GLU A 155 10.61 -10.82 -5.66
N LYS A 156 9.27 -10.81 -5.56
CA LYS A 156 8.31 -11.12 -6.62
C LYS A 156 7.35 -9.95 -6.96
N GLU A 157 7.77 -8.72 -6.65
CA GLU A 157 7.19 -7.43 -7.07
C GLU A 157 5.76 -7.08 -6.61
N ASN A 158 5.10 -7.90 -5.78
CA ASN A 158 3.86 -7.51 -5.14
C ASN A 158 4.08 -6.38 -4.12
N ALA A 159 3.25 -5.34 -4.15
CA ALA A 159 3.14 -4.41 -3.03
C ALA A 159 2.50 -5.14 -1.84
N PHE A 160 3.12 -5.01 -0.67
CA PHE A 160 2.68 -5.66 0.56
C PHE A 160 1.99 -4.64 1.48
N TYR A 161 0.73 -4.88 1.81
CA TYR A 161 0.08 -4.20 2.94
C TYR A 161 0.49 -4.93 4.23
N PRO A 162 0.90 -4.23 5.31
CA PRO A 162 1.30 -4.86 6.57
C PRO A 162 0.27 -5.90 7.00
N THR A 163 0.64 -7.15 7.29
CA THR A 163 -0.34 -8.14 7.75
C THR A 163 -0.33 -8.28 9.27
N ASP A 164 -1.49 -8.50 9.88
CA ASP A 164 -1.56 -8.93 11.27
C ASP A 164 -1.00 -10.35 11.46
N LYS A 165 -0.87 -10.81 12.71
CA LYS A 165 -0.36 -12.14 13.09
C LYS A 165 -1.13 -13.31 12.50
N ASN A 166 -2.30 -13.07 11.91
CA ASN A 166 -3.12 -14.08 11.24
C ASN A 166 -2.98 -13.99 9.71
N GLY A 167 -2.07 -13.15 9.19
CA GLY A 167 -1.86 -12.92 7.76
C GLY A 167 -2.86 -11.95 7.12
N LYS A 168 -3.60 -11.14 7.90
CA LYS A 168 -4.60 -10.20 7.37
C LYS A 168 -4.00 -8.83 7.05
N GLU A 169 -4.14 -8.36 5.82
CA GLU A 169 -3.72 -7.00 5.41
C GLU A 169 -4.33 -5.93 6.34
N LYS A 170 -3.49 -5.04 6.86
CA LYS A 170 -3.80 -3.90 7.74
C LYS A 170 -3.22 -2.64 7.14
N VAL A 171 -4.06 -1.63 6.98
CA VAL A 171 -3.62 -0.28 6.70
C VAL A 171 -3.43 0.44 8.04
N TYR A 172 -2.19 0.83 8.37
CA TYR A 172 -1.90 1.50 9.65
C TYR A 172 -2.30 2.99 9.60
N GLY A 173 -3.39 3.30 10.33
CA GLY A 173 -3.46 4.36 11.34
C GLY A 173 -3.50 5.82 10.90
N ASP A 174 -2.47 6.33 10.23
CA ASP A 174 -2.33 7.77 9.94
C ASP A 174 -2.52 8.12 8.45
N TYR A 175 -2.47 7.12 7.55
CA TYR A 175 -2.65 7.34 6.11
C TYR A 175 -4.11 7.36 5.65
N ILE A 176 -5.02 6.77 6.44
CA ILE A 176 -6.47 6.94 6.26
C ILE A 176 -6.88 8.39 6.60
N TYR A 177 -6.17 9.06 7.51
CA TYR A 177 -6.49 10.42 7.94
C TYR A 177 -5.97 11.52 6.99
N ASN A 178 -4.93 11.25 6.20
CA ASN A 178 -4.33 12.23 5.29
C ASN A 178 -4.87 12.20 3.86
N ASN A 179 -5.86 11.35 3.54
CA ASN A 179 -6.42 11.24 2.18
C ASN A 179 -5.39 10.89 1.08
N ASP A 180 -4.22 10.32 1.42
CA ASP A 180 -3.28 9.79 0.44
C ASP A 180 -3.48 8.27 0.37
N GLY A 181 -4.26 7.85 -0.62
CA GLY A 181 -4.69 6.47 -0.81
C GLY A 181 -3.50 5.52 -0.98
N SER A 182 -3.66 4.31 -0.45
CA SER A 182 -2.63 3.28 -0.50
C SER A 182 -2.98 2.26 -1.58
N LEU A 183 -2.71 2.60 -2.84
CA LEU A 183 -2.79 1.63 -3.93
C LEU A 183 -1.61 0.66 -3.84
N GLY A 184 -1.92 -0.62 -3.73
CA GLY A 184 -0.97 -1.72 -3.88
C GLY A 184 -0.82 -2.07 -5.35
N VAL A 185 0.14 -2.91 -5.71
CA VAL A 185 0.38 -3.40 -7.07
C VAL A 185 0.50 -4.93 -7.02
N ASP A 186 -0.20 -5.64 -7.89
CA ASP A 186 -0.15 -7.10 -8.02
C ASP A 186 1.02 -7.58 -8.91
N LYS A 187 1.16 -8.91 -9.07
CA LYS A 187 2.26 -9.54 -9.84
C LYS A 187 2.27 -9.17 -11.31
N LYS A 188 1.13 -8.70 -11.84
CA LYS A 188 0.96 -8.31 -13.23
C LYS A 188 1.14 -6.80 -13.40
N GLY A 189 1.46 -6.08 -12.34
CA GLY A 189 1.57 -4.63 -12.36
C GLY A 189 0.24 -3.89 -12.23
N ASN A 190 -0.87 -4.58 -11.97
CA ASN A 190 -2.15 -3.91 -11.76
C ASN A 190 -2.21 -3.32 -10.37
N GLN A 191 -2.68 -2.09 -10.25
CA GLN A 191 -2.97 -1.51 -8.96
C GLN A 191 -4.18 -2.21 -8.33
N ARG A 192 -4.19 -2.29 -7.00
CA ARG A 192 -5.31 -2.84 -6.23
C ARG A 192 -5.56 -1.98 -4.99
N TYR A 193 -6.79 -1.98 -4.54
CA TYR A 193 -7.16 -1.31 -3.30
C TYR A 193 -6.75 -2.15 -2.07
N ALA A 194 -6.67 -1.47 -0.94
CA ALA A 194 -6.46 -2.12 0.34
C ALA A 194 -7.69 -2.95 0.75
N LYS A 195 -7.45 -4.01 1.52
CA LYS A 195 -8.51 -4.90 2.03
C LYS A 195 -8.85 -4.65 3.49
N ASN A 196 -10.11 -4.90 3.84
CA ASN A 196 -10.61 -4.91 5.21
C ASN A 196 -10.42 -6.29 5.89
N GLU A 197 -10.93 -6.45 7.11
CA GLU A 197 -10.79 -7.69 7.91
C GLU A 197 -11.50 -8.93 7.33
N ASN A 198 -12.46 -8.72 6.42
CA ASN A 198 -13.19 -9.76 5.68
C ASN A 198 -12.51 -10.12 4.36
N GLY A 199 -11.46 -9.39 3.97
CA GLY A 199 -10.78 -9.55 2.68
C GLY A 199 -11.42 -8.74 1.55
N ASP A 200 -12.41 -7.91 1.83
CA ASP A 200 -13.02 -7.03 0.84
C ASP A 200 -12.15 -5.79 0.63
N GLU A 201 -11.96 -5.41 -0.62
CA GLU A 201 -11.32 -4.17 -1.01
C GLU A 201 -12.25 -2.97 -0.74
N TYR A 202 -11.68 -1.77 -0.58
CA TYR A 202 -12.48 -0.55 -0.42
C TYR A 202 -11.93 0.61 -1.23
N HIS A 203 -12.84 1.40 -1.80
CA HIS A 203 -12.48 2.65 -2.48
C HIS A 203 -11.97 3.67 -1.46
N PRO A 204 -10.84 4.34 -1.73
CA PRO A 204 -10.31 5.35 -0.82
C PRO A 204 -11.19 6.62 -0.89
N PRO A 205 -11.39 7.32 0.24
CA PRO A 205 -12.25 8.52 0.28
C PRO A 205 -11.76 9.69 -0.59
N ASN A 206 -10.49 9.68 -0.96
CA ASN A 206 -9.85 10.71 -1.79
C ASN A 206 -10.19 10.59 -3.28
N GLY A 207 -10.91 9.53 -3.69
CA GLY A 207 -11.27 9.27 -5.07
C GLY A 207 -10.14 8.72 -5.94
N GLU A 208 -9.02 8.30 -5.33
CA GLU A 208 -7.92 7.67 -6.07
C GLU A 208 -8.35 6.30 -6.61
N LEU A 209 -8.12 6.10 -7.91
CA LEU A 209 -8.55 4.90 -8.62
C LEU A 209 -7.37 3.96 -8.84
N ALA A 210 -7.55 2.69 -8.48
CA ALA A 210 -6.65 1.65 -8.92
C ALA A 210 -6.80 1.48 -10.44
N CYS A 211 -5.69 1.43 -11.17
CA CYS A 211 -5.66 1.12 -12.60
C CYS A 211 -4.92 -0.21 -12.87
N ASP A 212 -5.30 -0.89 -13.95
CA ASP A 212 -4.49 -2.00 -14.47
C ASP A 212 -3.18 -1.50 -15.11
N GLN A 213 -2.35 -2.44 -15.57
CA GLN A 213 -1.09 -2.12 -16.24
C GLN A 213 -1.24 -1.26 -17.51
N SER A 214 -2.43 -1.22 -18.13
CA SER A 214 -2.74 -0.35 -19.28
C SER A 214 -3.20 1.05 -18.86
N GLY A 215 -3.40 1.29 -17.56
CA GLY A 215 -3.93 2.53 -17.03
C GLY A 215 -5.46 2.58 -16.95
N SER A 216 -6.17 1.48 -17.26
CA SER A 216 -7.63 1.44 -17.18
C SER A 216 -8.10 1.25 -15.73
N PRO A 217 -9.04 2.08 -15.25
CA PRO A 217 -9.52 2.01 -13.87
C PRO A 217 -10.14 0.65 -13.52
N GLN A 218 -9.99 0.24 -12.27
CA GLN A 218 -10.45 -1.03 -11.70
C GLN A 218 -11.36 -0.76 -10.50
N TYR A 219 -12.41 -1.56 -10.36
CA TYR A 219 -13.26 -1.52 -9.16
C TYR A 219 -12.64 -2.32 -8.01
N ALA A 220 -12.95 -1.91 -6.78
CA ALA A 220 -12.73 -2.74 -5.61
C ALA A 220 -13.58 -4.01 -5.69
N ARG A 221 -13.09 -5.10 -5.10
CA ARG A 221 -13.79 -6.39 -5.04
C ARG A 221 -13.97 -6.89 -3.62
N LYS A 222 -15.12 -7.53 -3.38
CA LYS A 222 -15.33 -8.36 -2.19
C LYS A 222 -14.42 -9.59 -2.24
N ASN A 223 -14.27 -10.24 -1.09
CA ASN A 223 -13.48 -11.46 -0.98
C ASN A 223 -14.01 -12.63 -1.85
N ASP A 224 -15.31 -12.63 -2.17
CA ASP A 224 -15.94 -13.59 -3.09
C ASP A 224 -15.80 -13.20 -4.58
N GLY A 225 -15.23 -12.04 -4.88
CA GLY A 225 -15.02 -11.52 -6.22
C GLY A 225 -16.10 -10.57 -6.73
N GLU A 226 -17.19 -10.34 -5.98
CA GLU A 226 -18.23 -9.39 -6.36
C GLU A 226 -17.68 -7.96 -6.42
N VAL A 227 -18.17 -7.16 -7.37
CA VAL A 227 -17.76 -5.76 -7.54
C VAL A 227 -18.33 -4.87 -6.44
N ILE A 228 -17.47 -3.97 -5.96
CA ILE A 228 -17.81 -2.87 -5.07
C ILE A 228 -17.70 -1.58 -5.88
N PHE A 229 -18.84 -0.96 -6.14
CA PHE A 229 -18.89 0.36 -6.78
C PHE A 229 -18.50 1.45 -5.77
N PRO A 230 -17.78 2.49 -6.21
CA PRO A 230 -17.59 3.68 -5.39
C PRO A 230 -18.92 4.34 -5.08
N LEU A 231 -19.02 4.98 -3.90
CA LEU A 231 -20.20 5.71 -3.48
C LEU A 231 -19.99 7.22 -3.71
N ASP A 232 -21.01 7.89 -4.21
CA ASP A 232 -21.06 9.36 -4.26
C ASP A 232 -21.43 9.97 -2.89
N ALA A 233 -21.52 11.31 -2.84
CA ALA A 233 -21.87 12.05 -1.62
C ALA A 233 -23.29 11.72 -1.11
N GLU A 234 -24.19 11.27 -1.97
CA GLU A 234 -25.56 10.87 -1.66
C GLU A 234 -25.67 9.39 -1.28
N ARG A 235 -24.56 8.66 -1.38
CA ARG A 235 -24.42 7.20 -1.19
C ARG A 235 -25.08 6.37 -2.29
N ASN A 236 -25.16 6.90 -3.51
CA ASN A 236 -25.42 6.09 -4.69
C ASN A 236 -24.12 5.43 -5.13
N GLU A 237 -24.21 4.19 -5.59
CA GLU A 237 -23.12 3.55 -6.33
C GLU A 237 -22.93 4.25 -7.67
N SER A 238 -21.68 4.45 -8.08
CA SER A 238 -21.33 5.05 -9.37
C SER A 238 -20.36 4.17 -10.15
N TYR A 239 -20.42 4.25 -11.47
CA TYR A 239 -19.44 3.59 -12.33
C TYR A 239 -18.15 4.41 -12.38
N LEU A 240 -17.02 3.72 -12.45
CA LEU A 240 -15.76 4.34 -12.79
C LEU A 240 -15.80 4.80 -14.24
N LYS A 241 -15.15 5.94 -14.51
CA LYS A 241 -15.05 6.52 -15.86
C LYS A 241 -13.67 6.29 -16.40
N ASP A 242 -13.60 5.95 -17.67
CA ASP A 242 -12.35 5.89 -18.42
C ASP A 242 -12.20 7.18 -19.22
N ASP A 243 -11.40 8.11 -18.69
CA ASP A 243 -11.12 9.40 -19.31
C ASP A 243 -10.44 9.25 -20.69
N THR A 244 -9.75 8.11 -20.94
CA THR A 244 -9.13 7.84 -22.24
C THR A 244 -10.16 7.54 -23.33
N ASN A 245 -11.34 7.07 -22.92
CA ASN A 245 -12.45 6.68 -23.78
C ASN A 245 -13.65 7.63 -23.61
N GLY A 246 -13.40 8.94 -23.49
CA GLY A 246 -14.43 9.97 -23.58
C GLY A 246 -15.50 9.88 -22.50
N ASP A 247 -15.10 9.62 -21.25
CA ASP A 247 -15.96 9.54 -20.06
C ASP A 247 -16.95 8.35 -20.07
N ALA A 248 -16.71 7.33 -20.91
CA ALA A 248 -17.50 6.10 -20.89
C ALA A 248 -17.31 5.34 -19.56
N HIS A 249 -18.33 4.61 -19.13
CA HIS A 249 -18.25 3.81 -17.92
C HIS A 249 -17.41 2.56 -18.15
N VAL A 250 -16.55 2.24 -17.18
CA VAL A 250 -15.81 0.98 -17.15
C VAL A 250 -16.79 -0.14 -16.83
N ILE A 251 -17.10 -0.97 -17.83
CA ILE A 251 -18.01 -2.13 -17.69
C ILE A 251 -17.29 -3.47 -17.79
N TYR A 252 -15.99 -3.46 -18.08
CA TYR A 252 -15.14 -4.64 -18.09
C TYR A 252 -14.01 -4.48 -17.07
N MET A 253 -13.71 -5.54 -16.32
CA MET A 253 -12.50 -5.63 -15.52
C MET A 253 -11.61 -6.72 -16.11
N GLY A 254 -10.64 -6.32 -16.93
CA GLY A 254 -9.96 -7.23 -17.85
C GLY A 254 -10.97 -7.77 -18.87
N ASP A 255 -11.08 -9.09 -19.01
CA ASP A 255 -11.99 -9.72 -19.96
C ASP A 255 -13.38 -10.07 -19.38
N VAL A 256 -13.67 -9.62 -18.15
CA VAL A 256 -14.90 -9.97 -17.43
C VAL A 256 -15.85 -8.79 -17.41
N LEU A 257 -17.04 -8.96 -18.01
CA LEU A 257 -18.13 -7.99 -17.94
C LEU A 257 -18.67 -7.93 -16.50
N LEU A 258 -19.03 -6.72 -16.03
CA LEU A 258 -19.70 -6.54 -14.74
C LEU A 258 -20.94 -7.44 -14.63
N ASP A 259 -21.12 -8.07 -13.47
CA ASP A 259 -22.16 -9.06 -13.20
C ASP A 259 -23.47 -8.46 -12.69
N ARG A 260 -23.42 -7.22 -12.16
CA ARG A 260 -24.55 -6.45 -11.67
C ARG A 260 -24.47 -4.97 -12.03
N PHE A 261 -25.61 -4.31 -11.93
CA PHE A 261 -25.71 -2.86 -12.04
C PHE A 261 -25.28 -2.17 -10.74
N ALA A 262 -24.78 -0.93 -10.87
CA ALA A 262 -24.71 0.02 -9.77
C ALA A 262 -26.13 0.40 -9.31
N LYS A 263 -26.30 0.78 -8.04
CA LYS A 263 -27.57 1.12 -7.44
C LYS A 263 -27.60 2.50 -6.78
N THR A 264 -28.74 3.18 -6.88
CA THR A 264 -29.02 4.34 -6.04
C THR A 264 -29.14 3.92 -4.57
N ARG A 265 -29.10 4.89 -3.66
CA ARG A 265 -29.32 4.64 -2.23
C ARG A 265 -30.70 4.02 -1.93
N ASN A 266 -31.69 4.23 -2.81
CA ASN A 266 -33.03 3.67 -2.67
C ASN A 266 -33.14 2.25 -3.25
N GLY A 267 -32.15 1.80 -4.03
CA GLY A 267 -32.10 0.46 -4.59
C GLY A 267 -32.40 0.36 -6.08
N ASP A 268 -32.69 1.49 -6.75
CA ASP A 268 -32.85 1.52 -8.20
C ASP A 268 -31.51 1.21 -8.88
N GLU A 269 -31.52 0.30 -9.85
CA GLU A 269 -30.37 0.00 -10.66
C GLU A 269 -30.15 1.07 -11.74
N ILE A 270 -28.88 1.36 -11.97
CA ILE A 270 -28.37 2.39 -12.85
C ILE A 270 -27.67 1.70 -14.03
N TYR A 271 -28.08 2.01 -15.25
CA TYR A 271 -27.38 1.53 -16.42
C TYR A 271 -25.99 2.17 -16.53
N PRO A 272 -24.95 1.40 -16.89
CA PRO A 272 -23.71 2.01 -17.34
C PRO A 272 -23.93 2.68 -18.70
N ILE A 273 -23.16 3.73 -18.99
CA ILE A 273 -23.17 4.40 -20.29
C ILE A 273 -21.93 4.02 -21.11
N GLN A 274 -22.11 3.84 -22.40
CA GLN A 274 -21.04 3.60 -23.36
C GLN A 274 -21.15 4.62 -24.48
N MET A 275 -19.99 5.14 -24.89
CA MET A 275 -19.91 6.08 -26.00
C MET A 275 -20.10 5.35 -27.34
N THR A 276 -21.06 5.81 -28.15
CA THR A 276 -21.34 5.27 -29.50
C THR A 276 -20.63 6.06 -30.59
N ASN A 277 -20.39 7.36 -30.36
CA ASN A 277 -19.68 8.23 -31.30
C ASN A 277 -18.79 9.23 -30.55
N GLN A 278 -17.47 9.11 -30.71
CA GLN A 278 -16.47 9.98 -30.08
C GLN A 278 -16.58 11.44 -30.51
N THR A 279 -16.75 11.70 -31.81
CA THR A 279 -16.77 13.06 -32.35
C THR A 279 -18.01 13.82 -31.91
N ALA A 280 -19.16 13.14 -31.84
CA ALA A 280 -20.42 13.74 -31.44
C ALA A 280 -20.70 13.63 -29.92
N ARG A 281 -19.80 12.99 -29.15
CA ARG A 281 -19.99 12.67 -27.72
C ARG A 281 -21.37 12.08 -27.43
N ARG A 282 -21.74 11.07 -28.22
CA ARG A 282 -23.01 10.36 -28.06
C ARG A 282 -22.81 9.12 -27.21
N TYR A 283 -23.75 8.87 -26.32
CA TYR A 283 -23.71 7.78 -25.35
C TYR A 283 -25.01 7.01 -25.38
N LYS A 284 -24.96 5.73 -25.09
CA LYS A 284 -26.14 4.90 -24.81
C LYS A 284 -25.98 4.20 -23.47
N GLU A 285 -27.08 3.91 -22.82
CA GLU A 285 -27.11 2.99 -21.68
C GLU A 285 -26.81 1.57 -22.14
N VAL A 286 -26.22 0.71 -21.31
CA VAL A 286 -25.74 -0.64 -21.71
C VAL A 286 -26.38 -1.73 -20.88
N ILE A 287 -26.96 -2.72 -21.56
CA ILE A 287 -27.52 -3.93 -20.94
C ILE A 287 -26.38 -4.87 -20.52
N LEU A 288 -26.34 -5.27 -19.26
CA LEU A 288 -25.32 -6.18 -18.71
C LEU A 288 -25.85 -7.61 -18.68
N ASN A 289 -25.10 -8.57 -19.24
CA ASN A 289 -25.40 -10.01 -19.19
C ASN A 289 -26.85 -10.37 -19.57
N GLU A 290 -27.40 -9.73 -20.61
CA GLU A 290 -28.79 -9.95 -21.06
C GLU A 290 -29.85 -9.65 -19.98
N LYS A 291 -29.51 -8.82 -18.98
CA LYS A 291 -30.43 -8.39 -17.91
C LYS A 291 -30.69 -6.89 -18.00
N TYR A 292 -31.94 -6.51 -17.83
CA TYR A 292 -32.32 -5.11 -17.67
C TYR A 292 -32.07 -4.66 -16.22
N ALA A 293 -31.70 -3.39 -16.04
CA ALA A 293 -31.71 -2.72 -14.75
C ALA A 293 -33.14 -2.69 -14.20
N LYS A 294 -33.29 -2.69 -12.88
CA LYS A 294 -34.59 -2.68 -12.20
C LYS A 294 -34.78 -1.47 -11.28
N THR A 295 -36.03 -1.12 -11.02
CA THR A 295 -36.40 -0.22 -9.91
C THR A 295 -36.23 -0.92 -8.56
N ASP A 296 -36.29 -0.15 -7.48
CA ASP A 296 -36.40 -0.68 -6.11
C ASP A 296 -37.58 -1.66 -5.94
N LEU A 297 -38.68 -1.46 -6.69
CA LEU A 297 -39.85 -2.34 -6.77
C LEU A 297 -39.65 -3.60 -7.65
N GLN A 298 -38.44 -3.84 -8.15
CA GLN A 298 -38.08 -4.96 -9.05
C GLN A 298 -38.71 -4.91 -10.45
N GLU A 299 -39.22 -3.75 -10.86
CA GLU A 299 -39.75 -3.53 -12.21
C GLU A 299 -38.59 -3.27 -13.18
N ALA A 300 -38.65 -3.82 -14.40
CA ALA A 300 -37.60 -3.60 -15.38
C ALA A 300 -37.61 -2.15 -15.89
N LYS A 301 -36.42 -1.59 -16.08
CA LYS A 301 -36.19 -0.30 -16.75
C LYS A 301 -35.61 -0.56 -18.13
N TYR A 302 -36.09 0.12 -19.15
CA TYR A 302 -35.52 0.02 -20.49
C TYR A 302 -34.35 0.99 -20.67
N PRO A 303 -33.24 0.57 -21.29
CA PRO A 303 -32.11 1.44 -21.54
C PRO A 303 -32.44 2.47 -22.63
N LEU A 304 -31.78 3.62 -22.55
CA LEU A 304 -31.88 4.70 -23.52
C LEU A 304 -30.72 4.68 -24.53
N ASP A 305 -31.03 4.96 -25.79
CA ASP A 305 -30.07 5.21 -26.87
C ASP A 305 -29.49 6.64 -26.80
N GLU A 306 -28.62 6.98 -27.74
CA GLU A 306 -28.03 8.34 -27.83
C GLU A 306 -29.00 9.49 -28.14
N TYR A 307 -30.24 9.19 -28.48
CA TYR A 307 -31.29 10.16 -28.75
C TYR A 307 -32.32 10.21 -27.62
N GLY A 308 -32.15 9.40 -26.57
CA GLY A 308 -33.08 9.28 -25.46
C GLY A 308 -34.29 8.39 -25.77
N ASN A 309 -34.25 7.58 -26.83
CA ASN A 309 -35.27 6.58 -27.08
C ASN A 309 -34.95 5.30 -26.32
N GLU A 310 -35.98 4.63 -25.83
CA GLU A 310 -35.83 3.31 -25.24
C GLU A 310 -35.53 2.25 -26.29
N TYR A 311 -34.68 1.30 -25.93
CA TYR A 311 -34.37 0.17 -26.79
C TYR A 311 -34.30 -1.15 -26.01
N THR A 312 -34.47 -2.26 -26.72
CA THR A 312 -34.43 -3.62 -26.14
C THR A 312 -33.20 -4.38 -26.62
N LEU A 313 -32.88 -5.49 -25.94
CA LEU A 313 -31.91 -6.46 -26.46
C LEU A 313 -32.26 -6.88 -27.89
N GLU A 314 -31.36 -6.62 -28.83
CA GLU A 314 -31.41 -7.27 -30.13
C GLU A 314 -31.00 -8.74 -29.97
N ILE A 315 -31.98 -9.63 -29.79
CA ILE A 315 -31.73 -11.07 -29.81
C ILE A 315 -31.64 -11.51 -31.27
N PRO A 316 -30.50 -12.03 -31.76
CA PRO A 316 -30.41 -12.52 -33.13
C PRO A 316 -31.49 -13.58 -33.36
N ILE A 317 -32.25 -13.47 -34.46
CA ILE A 317 -33.42 -14.31 -34.79
C ILE A 317 -33.12 -15.82 -34.66
N GLN A 318 -31.87 -16.24 -34.93
CA GLN A 318 -31.44 -17.63 -34.80
C GLN A 318 -31.40 -18.13 -33.35
N LYS A 319 -31.04 -17.27 -32.38
CA LYS A 319 -31.06 -17.57 -30.93
C LYS A 319 -32.50 -17.54 -30.39
N ALA A 320 -33.30 -16.56 -30.81
CA ALA A 320 -34.72 -16.44 -30.46
C ALA A 320 -35.55 -17.68 -30.88
N ARG A 321 -35.26 -18.27 -32.05
CA ARG A 321 -35.93 -19.51 -32.51
C ARG A 321 -35.64 -20.73 -31.62
N LYS A 322 -34.49 -20.76 -30.95
CA LYS A 322 -34.05 -21.87 -30.08
C LYS A 322 -34.54 -21.71 -28.64
N GLU A 323 -34.69 -20.48 -28.16
CA GLU A 323 -35.13 -20.10 -26.81
C GLU A 323 -36.63 -19.78 -26.72
N LYS A 324 -37.44 -20.45 -27.54
CA LYS A 324 -38.90 -20.28 -27.73
C LYS A 324 -39.79 -20.39 -26.46
N ARG A 325 -39.21 -20.44 -25.26
CA ARG A 325 -39.86 -20.83 -24.00
C ARG A 325 -39.82 -19.79 -22.87
N LEU A 326 -39.06 -18.69 -23.01
CA LEU A 326 -38.86 -17.73 -21.90
C LEU A 326 -39.63 -16.41 -22.01
N LEU A 327 -40.24 -16.10 -23.15
CA LEU A 327 -40.92 -14.81 -23.39
C LEU A 327 -42.44 -14.84 -23.13
N SER A 328 -42.98 -15.90 -22.51
CA SER A 328 -44.42 -16.03 -22.25
C SER A 328 -44.89 -15.44 -20.90
N SER A 329 -44.11 -14.57 -20.26
CA SER A 329 -44.57 -13.90 -19.05
C SER A 329 -45.59 -12.83 -19.41
N ARG A 330 -46.82 -12.98 -18.90
CA ARG A 330 -48.03 -12.17 -19.13
C ARG A 330 -47.97 -10.70 -18.66
N ILE A 331 -46.81 -10.07 -18.69
CA ILE A 331 -46.65 -8.67 -18.26
C ILE A 331 -46.39 -7.86 -19.53
N PRO A 332 -47.27 -6.90 -19.88
CA PRO A 332 -47.00 -5.99 -21.00
C PRO A 332 -45.68 -5.28 -20.77
N HIS A 333 -44.85 -5.20 -21.81
CA HIS A 333 -43.63 -4.41 -21.76
C HIS A 333 -44.02 -2.93 -21.88
N TYR A 334 -44.18 -2.29 -20.73
CA TYR A 334 -44.36 -0.85 -20.65
C TYR A 334 -42.99 -0.17 -20.69
N THR A 335 -42.82 0.84 -21.56
CA THR A 335 -41.67 1.74 -21.55
C THR A 335 -41.57 2.45 -20.19
N ASN A 336 -40.42 3.05 -19.86
CA ASN A 336 -40.25 3.76 -18.58
C ASN A 336 -41.22 4.94 -18.42
N ASP A 337 -41.77 5.46 -19.53
CA ASP A 337 -42.79 6.50 -19.59
C ASP A 337 -44.22 5.95 -19.80
N ASN A 338 -44.44 4.65 -19.56
CA ASN A 338 -45.74 3.95 -19.57
C ASN A 338 -46.42 3.77 -20.94
N TRP A 339 -45.66 3.77 -22.04
CA TRP A 339 -46.14 3.37 -23.37
C TRP A 339 -45.96 1.88 -23.58
N VAL A 340 -46.59 1.29 -24.60
CA VAL A 340 -46.50 -0.14 -24.87
C VAL A 340 -45.63 -0.37 -26.11
N VAL A 341 -44.66 -1.29 -26.00
CA VAL A 341 -43.83 -1.69 -27.15
C VAL A 341 -44.65 -2.56 -28.10
N VAL A 342 -44.83 -2.08 -29.34
CA VAL A 342 -45.47 -2.82 -30.44
C VAL A 342 -44.38 -3.29 -31.40
N LEU A 343 -44.24 -4.60 -31.55
CA LEU A 343 -43.30 -5.20 -32.50
C LEU A 343 -43.99 -5.40 -33.84
N GLU A 344 -43.49 -4.81 -34.92
CA GLU A 344 -43.95 -5.14 -36.26
C GLU A 344 -43.09 -6.27 -36.86
N VAL A 345 -43.70 -7.42 -37.15
CA VAL A 345 -43.01 -8.55 -37.81
C VAL A 345 -43.79 -8.91 -39.07
N ASP A 346 -43.14 -8.81 -40.23
CA ASP A 346 -43.72 -9.09 -41.55
C ASP A 346 -45.01 -8.30 -41.84
N GLY A 347 -45.07 -7.01 -41.47
CA GLY A 347 -46.23 -6.15 -41.75
C GLY A 347 -47.38 -6.31 -40.76
N LYS A 348 -47.16 -7.01 -39.64
CA LYS A 348 -48.16 -7.21 -38.58
C LYS A 348 -47.65 -6.65 -37.27
N GLU A 349 -48.45 -5.80 -36.66
CA GLU A 349 -48.22 -5.27 -35.32
C GLU A 349 -48.55 -6.33 -34.27
N PHE A 350 -47.62 -6.57 -33.36
CA PHE A 350 -47.73 -7.45 -32.21
C PHE A 350 -47.49 -6.63 -30.96
N ILE A 351 -48.55 -6.41 -30.19
CA ILE A 351 -48.40 -5.94 -28.82
C ILE A 351 -47.84 -7.11 -28.02
N SER A 352 -46.84 -6.88 -27.18
CA SER A 352 -46.08 -7.95 -26.50
C SER A 352 -46.92 -8.84 -25.55
N ASP A 353 -48.23 -8.64 -25.47
CA ASP A 353 -49.19 -9.39 -24.66
C ASP A 353 -49.90 -10.51 -25.43
N GLN A 354 -49.85 -10.55 -26.78
CA GLN A 354 -50.55 -11.56 -27.58
C GLN A 354 -49.62 -12.57 -28.26
N TRP A 355 -49.07 -13.49 -27.47
CA TRP A 355 -48.61 -14.79 -27.97
C TRP A 355 -49.55 -15.90 -27.50
N SER A 356 -50.68 -16.06 -28.19
CA SER A 356 -51.41 -17.32 -28.26
C SER A 356 -51.37 -17.80 -29.70
N ILE A 357 -50.75 -18.96 -29.95
CA ILE A 357 -51.01 -19.73 -31.16
C ILE A 357 -52.42 -20.29 -31.05
#